data_AF-A0A973KVL7-F1
#
_entry.id   AF-A0A973KVL7-F1
#
_cell.length_a   1.000
_cell.length_b   1.000
_cell.length_c   1.000
_cell.angle_alpha   90.00
_cell.angle_beta   90.00
_cell.angle_gamma   90.00
#
_symmetry.space_group_name_H-M   'P 1'
#
loop_
_entity.id
_entity.type
_entity.pdbx_description
1 polymer ?
#
loop_
_entity_poly.entity_id
_entity_poly.type
_entity_poly.pdbx_seq_one_letter_code
_entity_poly.pdbx_strand_id
1 'polypeptide(L)'
;MPFEVLTMGRVGVDVYPLQTGVGLAEVTSFGKYLGGSPTNVAVAAARYGRTSAVITKTGADPFGDFVRTALDGYGVDTRYVGTSDIAPTPVTFCEIFPPDDFPLYFYRLPKAPDLDIEPTELDLSAVRDAGIFWVTGTGLSEEPSRTATLAALEHRAKAGTTVFDLDWRPTFWQSEAGGDPAEARAYYAKALRHTTVAVGNLDECEVATGEREPYAAAKALLAAGVELAVVKQGPKGVLAMDRDGFAVEVPPVRVEVVNGLGAGDAFGGALCHGLLSGWDTWRTVSFGNPDVVFVNLNVARLDAVKHSAEPLVADARLGIEALAGALSGWEVEPAHRARVRDLIARTREIEEECFAPDRHTGGLPAQTQILGALGEVLDDRDVVINAAGSMPGDLQQLWRARDPKAYHVEYAYSCMGYEVAAGLGAKMADPSREVVVLVGDGSYLMMAQEIATMVSESLKVIVVLVQNHGFASIGSLSEAVGSQRFGTKYRFRDGDSGLLDGDVLPVDLAANAASLGADVLHAASVDEFRTAMEKAKASDRTTVVHVETDLYGPNPPGHGWWDVPVGQTSALDTTRTAYETYAAHKRAQRHYL
;
A
#
# COMPACT_ATOMS: atom_id res chain seq x y z
N MET A 1 -11.12 2.02 -24.93
CA MET A 1 -10.63 1.79 -23.56
C MET A 1 -9.80 3.01 -23.18
N PRO A 2 -9.99 3.60 -22.00
CA PRO A 2 -9.12 4.69 -21.53
C PRO A 2 -7.68 4.20 -21.35
N PHE A 3 -6.71 5.12 -21.48
CA PHE A 3 -5.30 4.81 -21.20
C PHE A 3 -5.05 4.73 -19.69
N GLU A 4 -4.20 3.81 -19.27
CA GLU A 4 -3.74 3.76 -17.88
C GLU A 4 -2.85 4.95 -17.55
N VAL A 5 -1.99 5.37 -18.48
CA VAL A 5 -1.11 6.54 -18.33
C VAL A 5 -1.21 7.45 -19.55
N LEU A 6 -1.74 8.66 -19.37
CA LEU A 6 -1.75 9.71 -20.38
C LEU A 6 -0.82 10.84 -19.93
N THR A 7 0.22 11.13 -20.69
CA THR A 7 1.14 12.22 -20.40
C THR A 7 0.92 13.40 -21.34
N MET A 8 1.34 14.61 -20.95
CA MET A 8 1.24 15.80 -21.78
C MET A 8 2.49 16.67 -21.65
N GLY A 9 3.03 17.11 -22.79
CA GLY A 9 4.12 18.08 -22.84
C GLY A 9 5.27 17.68 -23.76
N ARG A 10 6.50 17.92 -23.33
CA ARG A 10 7.71 17.89 -24.16
C ARG A 10 7.97 16.53 -24.82
N VAL A 11 8.27 16.59 -26.12
CA VAL A 11 8.84 15.51 -26.92
C VAL A 11 9.98 16.07 -27.78
N GLY A 12 10.96 15.24 -28.13
CA GLY A 12 12.03 15.66 -29.02
C GLY A 12 13.01 14.54 -29.34
N VAL A 13 14.12 14.93 -29.96
CA VAL A 13 15.22 14.05 -30.31
C VAL A 13 16.43 14.38 -29.47
N ASP A 14 16.83 13.43 -28.63
CA ASP A 14 18.05 13.53 -27.84
C ASP A 14 19.23 12.97 -28.63
N VAL A 15 20.26 13.79 -28.79
CA VAL A 15 21.46 13.48 -29.58
C VAL A 15 22.63 13.36 -28.62
N TYR A 16 22.90 12.13 -28.19
CA TYR A 16 23.90 11.83 -27.17
C TYR A 16 25.25 11.51 -27.79
N PRO A 17 26.36 12.02 -27.23
CA PRO A 17 27.68 11.70 -27.70
C PRO A 17 27.96 10.22 -27.43
N LEU A 18 28.63 9.54 -28.37
CA LEU A 18 29.14 8.19 -28.12
C LEU A 18 30.49 8.20 -27.39
N GLN A 19 30.94 9.39 -26.99
CA GLN A 19 32.20 9.67 -26.31
C GLN A 19 31.90 10.37 -24.98
N THR A 20 32.48 9.85 -23.90
CA THR A 20 32.30 10.35 -22.52
C THR A 20 33.54 11.14 -22.09
N GLY A 21 33.35 12.18 -21.28
CA GLY A 21 34.45 12.97 -20.70
C GLY A 21 35.07 13.99 -21.64
N VAL A 22 34.45 14.26 -22.79
CA VAL A 22 34.89 15.27 -23.77
C VAL A 22 33.78 16.28 -24.03
N GLY A 23 34.15 17.54 -24.20
CA GLY A 23 33.20 18.60 -24.56
C GLY A 23 32.66 18.41 -25.97
N LEU A 24 31.49 18.99 -26.25
CA LEU A 24 30.74 18.83 -27.48
C LEU A 24 31.55 19.26 -28.72
N ALA A 25 32.47 20.22 -28.56
CA ALA A 25 33.38 20.67 -29.62
C ALA A 25 34.36 19.58 -30.10
N GLU A 26 34.62 18.57 -29.27
CA GLU A 26 35.55 17.47 -29.55
C GLU A 26 34.83 16.14 -29.82
N VAL A 27 33.51 16.07 -29.62
CA VAL A 27 32.71 14.89 -29.95
C VAL A 27 32.67 14.70 -31.46
N THR A 28 32.95 13.47 -31.92
CA THR A 28 32.99 13.14 -33.35
C THR A 28 31.85 12.22 -33.79
N SER A 29 31.08 11.66 -32.86
CA SER A 29 29.99 10.74 -33.17
C SER A 29 28.85 10.81 -32.15
N PHE A 30 27.63 10.67 -32.64
CA PHE A 30 26.40 10.80 -31.84
C PHE A 30 25.42 9.66 -32.12
N GLY A 31 24.67 9.28 -31.09
CA GLY A 31 23.48 8.44 -31.20
C GLY A 31 22.21 9.30 -31.14
N LYS A 32 21.16 8.84 -31.82
CA LYS A 32 19.85 9.50 -31.87
C LYS A 32 18.84 8.72 -31.03
N TYR A 33 18.21 9.38 -30.07
CA TYR A 33 17.25 8.79 -29.14
C TYR A 33 15.96 9.61 -29.05
N LEU A 34 14.88 8.97 -28.62
CA LEU A 34 13.65 9.67 -28.24
C LEU A 34 13.89 10.38 -26.91
N GLY A 35 13.44 11.63 -26.79
CA GLY A 35 13.58 12.44 -25.58
C GLY A 35 12.32 13.22 -25.22
N GLY A 36 12.41 13.96 -24.13
CA GLY A 36 11.30 14.72 -23.54
C GLY A 36 10.76 14.07 -22.27
N SER A 37 10.64 14.83 -21.17
CA SER A 37 10.32 14.27 -19.85
C SER A 37 8.99 13.50 -19.80
N PRO A 38 7.83 14.09 -20.15
CA PRO A 38 6.56 13.37 -20.08
C PRO A 38 6.49 12.23 -21.11
N THR A 39 7.25 12.33 -22.20
CA THR A 39 7.41 11.28 -23.21
C THR A 39 8.15 10.07 -22.64
N ASN A 40 9.28 10.31 -21.95
CA ASN A 40 10.07 9.27 -21.30
C ASN A 40 9.28 8.56 -20.20
N VAL A 41 8.44 9.28 -19.44
CA VAL A 41 7.52 8.70 -18.46
C VAL A 41 6.53 7.75 -19.13
N ALA A 42 5.93 8.13 -20.26
CA ALA A 42 5.00 7.28 -21.01
C ALA A 42 5.68 6.00 -21.52
N VAL A 43 6.91 6.10 -22.01
CA VAL A 43 7.74 4.96 -22.43
C VAL A 43 8.07 4.05 -21.25
N ALA A 44 8.47 4.61 -20.11
CA ALA A 44 8.77 3.83 -18.91
C ALA A 44 7.52 3.10 -18.39
N ALA A 45 6.35 3.75 -18.39
CA ALA A 45 5.08 3.11 -18.05
C ALA A 45 4.72 1.96 -19.01
N ALA A 46 4.91 2.16 -20.33
CA ALA A 46 4.70 1.11 -21.33
C ALA A 46 5.59 -0.12 -21.11
N ARG A 47 6.86 0.10 -20.70
CA ARG A 47 7.78 -0.99 -20.32
C ARG A 47 7.33 -1.79 -19.11
N TYR A 48 6.55 -1.19 -18.21
CA TYR A 48 5.87 -1.88 -17.11
C TYR A 48 4.54 -2.54 -17.52
N GLY A 49 4.24 -2.62 -18.83
CA GLY A 49 3.03 -3.23 -19.37
C GLY A 49 1.78 -2.35 -19.30
N ARG A 50 1.92 -1.05 -18.99
CA ARG A 50 0.77 -0.12 -18.93
C ARG A 50 0.43 0.41 -20.31
N THR A 51 -0.85 0.51 -20.61
CA THR A 51 -1.32 1.23 -21.80
C THR A 51 -1.04 2.73 -21.64
N SER A 52 -0.23 3.30 -22.53
CA SER A 52 0.17 4.71 -22.44
C SER A 52 0.07 5.48 -23.76
N ALA A 53 -0.10 6.80 -23.64
CA ALA A 53 -0.10 7.75 -24.74
C ALA A 53 0.47 9.10 -24.29
N VAL A 54 0.89 9.93 -25.24
CA VAL A 54 1.41 11.29 -24.97
C VAL A 54 0.70 12.33 -25.84
N ILE A 55 0.17 13.39 -25.21
CA ILE A 55 -0.35 14.59 -25.86
C ILE A 55 0.82 15.54 -26.09
N THR A 56 1.19 15.73 -27.35
CA THR A 56 2.35 16.55 -27.72
C THR A 56 2.29 16.97 -29.19
N LYS A 57 3.26 17.77 -29.65
CA LYS A 57 3.43 18.13 -31.06
C LYS A 57 4.89 18.03 -31.47
N THR A 58 5.12 17.64 -32.72
CA THR A 58 6.43 17.68 -33.40
C THR A 58 6.40 18.68 -34.56
N GLY A 59 7.55 18.98 -35.16
CA GLY A 59 7.59 19.66 -36.45
C GLY A 59 7.14 18.75 -37.60
N ALA A 60 6.82 19.34 -38.75
CA ALA A 60 6.55 18.65 -40.00
C ALA A 60 7.86 18.24 -40.72
N ASP A 61 8.63 17.34 -40.09
CA ASP A 61 9.97 16.97 -40.54
C ASP A 61 10.32 15.50 -40.24
N PRO A 62 11.43 14.97 -40.80
CA PRO A 62 11.84 13.58 -40.56
C PRO A 62 12.15 13.24 -39.09
N PHE A 63 12.42 14.23 -38.23
CA PHE A 63 12.56 13.99 -36.80
C PHE A 63 11.20 13.76 -36.13
N GLY A 64 10.14 14.44 -36.60
CA GLY A 64 8.77 14.16 -36.22
C GLY A 64 8.30 12.76 -36.62
N ASP A 65 8.70 12.28 -37.81
CA ASP A 65 8.45 10.90 -38.24
C ASP A 65 9.20 9.89 -37.36
N PHE A 66 10.45 10.20 -37.01
CA PHE A 66 11.24 9.40 -36.08
C PHE A 66 10.58 9.30 -34.71
N VAL A 67 10.10 10.41 -34.14
CA VAL A 67 9.41 10.43 -32.84
C VAL A 67 8.21 9.48 -32.83
N ARG A 68 7.35 9.56 -33.86
CA ARG A 68 6.18 8.67 -33.98
C ARG A 68 6.58 7.19 -34.09
N THR A 69 7.57 6.91 -34.92
CA THR A 69 8.08 5.53 -35.12
C THR A 69 8.69 4.99 -33.82
N ALA A 70 9.44 5.81 -33.09
CA ALA A 70 10.06 5.40 -31.82
C ALA A 70 9.00 5.15 -30.73
N LEU A 71 8.00 6.02 -30.61
CA LEU A 71 6.89 5.85 -29.67
C LEU A 71 6.13 4.54 -29.91
N ASP A 72 5.75 4.28 -31.16
CA ASP A 72 5.09 3.03 -31.55
C ASP A 72 5.96 1.81 -31.21
N GLY A 73 7.26 1.88 -31.51
CA GLY A 73 8.23 0.82 -31.16
C GLY A 73 8.41 0.60 -29.66
N TYR A 74 8.13 1.60 -28.82
CA TYR A 74 8.13 1.48 -27.36
C TYR A 74 6.75 1.14 -26.77
N GLY A 75 5.73 0.95 -27.60
CA GLY A 75 4.37 0.63 -27.17
C GLY A 75 3.57 1.82 -26.64
N VAL A 76 3.95 3.05 -27.00
CA VAL A 76 3.21 4.28 -26.65
C VAL A 76 2.33 4.70 -27.82
N ASP A 77 1.02 4.85 -27.59
CA ASP A 77 0.07 5.23 -28.63
C ASP A 77 0.30 6.69 -29.09
N THR A 78 0.38 6.87 -30.41
CA THR A 78 0.78 8.14 -31.05
C THR A 78 -0.39 8.99 -31.53
N ARG A 79 -1.65 8.60 -31.26
CA ARG A 79 -2.83 9.32 -31.79
C ARG A 79 -2.95 10.78 -31.36
N TYR A 80 -2.31 11.16 -30.24
CA TYR A 80 -2.28 12.53 -29.72
C TYR A 80 -0.97 13.27 -30.02
N VAL A 81 -0.13 12.72 -30.91
CA VAL A 81 1.10 13.37 -31.39
C VAL A 81 0.76 14.21 -32.62
N GLY A 82 0.43 15.48 -32.37
CA GLY A 82 0.13 16.46 -33.41
C GLY A 82 1.37 16.94 -34.18
N THR A 83 1.14 17.76 -35.19
CA THR A 83 2.20 18.43 -35.97
C THR A 83 1.99 19.93 -35.86
N SER A 84 3.06 20.67 -35.60
CA SER A 84 3.06 22.13 -35.64
C SER A 84 3.91 22.63 -36.80
N ASP A 85 3.45 23.72 -37.43
CA ASP A 85 4.15 24.40 -38.51
C ASP A 85 5.02 25.57 -38.00
N ILE A 86 5.05 25.84 -36.69
CA ILE A 86 5.77 27.01 -36.13
C ILE A 86 7.28 26.81 -36.09
N ALA A 87 7.74 25.57 -35.99
CA ALA A 87 9.15 25.23 -35.80
C ALA A 87 9.43 23.74 -36.12
N PRO A 88 10.68 23.38 -36.43
CA PRO A 88 11.11 21.99 -36.50
C PRO A 88 11.01 21.24 -35.16
N THR A 89 10.99 19.92 -35.22
CA THR A 89 11.06 19.03 -34.06
C THR A 89 12.33 19.33 -33.23
N PRO A 90 12.20 19.55 -31.91
CA PRO A 90 13.34 19.95 -31.08
C PRO A 90 14.43 18.88 -31.03
N VAL A 91 15.68 19.34 -31.04
CA VAL A 91 16.86 18.49 -30.85
C VAL A 91 17.61 18.95 -29.59
N THR A 92 18.00 18.01 -28.73
CA THR A 92 18.78 18.30 -27.53
C THR A 92 20.13 17.59 -27.63
N PHE A 93 21.21 18.35 -27.59
CA PHE A 93 22.55 17.79 -27.42
C PHE A 93 22.88 17.71 -25.93
N CYS A 94 23.62 16.68 -25.53
CA CYS A 94 24.20 16.62 -24.20
C CYS A 94 25.72 16.44 -24.25
N GLU A 95 26.38 16.82 -23.17
CA GLU A 95 27.71 16.36 -22.82
C GLU A 95 27.59 15.35 -21.67
N ILE A 96 28.53 14.41 -21.57
CA ILE A 96 28.49 13.34 -20.56
C ILE A 96 29.79 13.37 -19.75
N PHE A 97 29.75 13.98 -18.55
CA PHE A 97 30.83 13.99 -17.58
C PHE A 97 30.37 13.34 -16.27
N PRO A 98 30.44 12.00 -16.17
CA PRO A 98 30.02 11.33 -14.96
C PRO A 98 30.93 11.67 -13.77
N PRO A 99 30.42 11.61 -12.53
CA PRO A 99 29.11 11.05 -12.18
C PRO A 99 27.94 12.03 -12.22
N ASP A 100 28.16 13.34 -12.31
CA ASP A 100 27.13 14.33 -11.94
C ASP A 100 27.03 15.57 -12.85
N ASP A 101 27.82 15.69 -13.91
CA ASP A 101 27.78 16.83 -14.82
C ASP A 101 27.34 16.42 -16.25
N PHE A 102 26.11 16.81 -16.62
CA PHE A 102 25.50 16.47 -17.91
C PHE A 102 24.89 17.72 -18.60
N PRO A 103 25.71 18.67 -19.08
CA PRO A 103 25.22 19.87 -19.75
C PRO A 103 24.29 19.57 -20.92
N LEU A 104 23.18 20.31 -21.02
CA LEU A 104 22.17 20.17 -22.09
C LEU A 104 22.08 21.43 -22.95
N TYR A 105 22.07 21.24 -24.26
CA TYR A 105 21.95 22.30 -25.26
C TYR A 105 20.69 22.06 -26.09
N PHE A 106 19.67 22.88 -25.83
CA PHE A 106 18.36 22.76 -26.47
C PHE A 106 18.26 23.59 -27.75
N TYR A 107 18.01 22.94 -28.88
CA TYR A 107 17.68 23.58 -30.15
C TYR A 107 16.17 23.60 -30.31
N ARG A 108 15.55 24.59 -29.65
CA ARG A 108 14.10 24.73 -29.57
C ARG A 108 13.59 26.18 -29.63
N LEU A 109 14.46 27.11 -30.02
CA LEU A 109 14.15 28.54 -30.15
C LEU A 109 13.65 28.87 -31.56
N PRO A 110 12.83 29.92 -31.75
CA PRO A 110 12.28 30.81 -30.71
C PRO A 110 11.20 30.13 -29.84
N LYS A 111 10.59 29.05 -30.34
CA LYS A 111 9.57 28.28 -29.65
C LYS A 111 9.57 26.84 -30.14
N ALA A 112 9.20 25.90 -29.26
CA ALA A 112 9.14 24.48 -29.57
C ALA A 112 7.73 24.05 -30.00
N PRO A 113 7.58 23.08 -30.92
CA PRO A 113 6.29 22.50 -31.29
C PRO A 113 5.46 22.02 -30.09
N ASP A 114 6.08 21.41 -29.08
CA ASP A 114 5.39 20.93 -27.86
C ASP A 114 4.74 22.07 -27.03
N LEU A 115 5.16 23.32 -27.23
CA LEU A 115 4.55 24.50 -26.62
C LEU A 115 3.42 25.11 -27.46
N ASP A 116 3.12 24.53 -28.62
CA ASP A 116 2.09 24.95 -29.57
C ASP A 116 0.80 24.14 -29.47
N ILE A 117 0.57 23.47 -28.34
CA ILE A 117 -0.65 22.71 -28.09
C ILE A 117 -1.79 23.68 -27.77
N GLU A 118 -2.87 23.65 -28.54
CA GLU A 118 -4.05 24.48 -28.30
C GLU A 118 -5.09 23.76 -27.44
N PRO A 119 -5.87 24.49 -26.60
CA PRO A 119 -6.95 23.89 -25.81
C PRO A 119 -8.00 23.16 -26.64
N THR A 120 -8.23 23.64 -27.87
CA THR A 120 -9.20 23.09 -28.84
C THR A 120 -8.80 21.73 -29.40
N GLU A 121 -7.52 21.35 -29.28
CA GLU A 121 -6.98 20.10 -29.79
C GLU A 121 -7.02 18.98 -28.74
N LEU A 122 -7.35 19.31 -27.49
CA LEU A 122 -7.37 18.36 -26.40
C LEU A 122 -8.60 17.45 -26.47
N ASP A 123 -8.36 16.14 -26.48
CA ASP A 123 -9.40 15.17 -26.12
C ASP A 123 -9.60 15.18 -24.59
N LEU A 124 -10.48 16.08 -24.14
CA LEU A 124 -10.80 16.24 -22.74
C LEU A 124 -11.43 14.98 -22.12
N SER A 125 -12.07 14.13 -22.92
CA SER A 125 -12.61 12.86 -22.45
C SER A 125 -11.48 11.87 -22.12
N ALA A 126 -10.45 11.80 -22.97
CA ALA A 126 -9.26 11.00 -22.72
C ALA A 126 -8.50 11.49 -21.48
N VAL A 127 -8.38 12.81 -21.29
CA VAL A 127 -7.76 13.42 -20.10
C VAL A 127 -8.54 13.08 -18.81
N ARG A 128 -9.87 13.14 -18.86
CA ARG A 128 -10.72 12.81 -17.70
C ARG A 128 -10.65 11.31 -17.38
N ASP A 129 -10.72 10.46 -18.38
CA ASP A 129 -10.90 9.02 -18.20
C ASP A 129 -9.57 8.26 -17.99
N ALA A 130 -8.42 8.89 -18.21
CA ALA A 130 -7.12 8.28 -17.95
C ALA A 130 -6.93 7.91 -16.47
N GLY A 131 -6.33 6.74 -16.23
CA GLY A 131 -6.00 6.27 -14.88
C GLY A 131 -5.06 7.24 -14.16
N ILE A 132 -3.95 7.57 -14.82
CA ILE A 132 -3.03 8.64 -14.46
C ILE A 132 -2.97 9.67 -15.59
N PHE A 133 -3.12 10.94 -15.25
CA PHE A 133 -2.76 12.05 -16.12
C PHE A 133 -1.50 12.74 -15.60
N TRP A 134 -0.42 12.73 -16.39
CA TRP A 134 0.87 13.30 -16.03
C TRP A 134 1.15 14.58 -16.83
N VAL A 135 1.33 15.69 -16.14
CA VAL A 135 1.69 16.98 -16.73
C VAL A 135 2.97 17.52 -16.12
N THR A 136 3.67 18.37 -16.87
CA THR A 136 4.96 18.95 -16.46
C THR A 136 4.91 20.46 -16.32
N GLY A 137 5.72 21.02 -15.41
CA GLY A 137 5.90 22.46 -15.24
C GLY A 137 6.34 23.18 -16.52
N THR A 138 7.17 22.53 -17.35
CA THR A 138 7.54 23.04 -18.69
C THR A 138 6.32 23.38 -19.56
N GLY A 139 5.23 22.61 -19.47
CA GLY A 139 4.02 22.88 -20.26
C GLY A 139 3.34 24.22 -19.93
N LEU A 140 3.68 24.81 -18.77
CA LEU A 140 3.17 26.09 -18.29
C LEU A 140 4.06 27.29 -18.65
N SER A 141 5.20 27.07 -19.32
CA SER A 141 6.17 28.15 -19.54
C SER A 141 5.72 29.17 -20.58
N GLU A 142 4.95 28.76 -21.59
CA GLU A 142 4.58 29.62 -22.73
C GLU A 142 3.18 29.29 -23.29
N GLU A 143 2.53 30.28 -23.91
CA GLU A 143 1.25 30.10 -24.61
C GLU A 143 1.44 29.49 -26.01
N PRO A 144 0.47 28.73 -26.57
CA PRO A 144 -0.82 28.35 -25.98
C PRO A 144 -0.77 27.13 -25.06
N SER A 145 0.36 26.41 -24.98
CA SER A 145 0.49 25.21 -24.14
C SER A 145 0.14 25.45 -22.67
N ARG A 146 0.46 26.63 -22.13
CA ARG A 146 0.09 27.00 -20.75
C ARG A 146 -1.43 26.97 -20.56
N THR A 147 -2.17 27.65 -21.44
CA THR A 147 -3.64 27.63 -21.41
C THR A 147 -4.18 26.22 -21.63
N ALA A 148 -3.61 25.44 -22.55
CA ALA A 148 -4.03 24.06 -22.80
C ALA A 148 -3.82 23.15 -21.57
N THR A 149 -2.65 23.24 -20.93
CA THR A 149 -2.31 22.44 -19.73
C THR A 149 -3.26 22.76 -18.58
N LEU A 150 -3.56 24.04 -18.33
CA LEU A 150 -4.50 24.44 -17.29
C LEU A 150 -5.93 24.00 -17.62
N ALA A 151 -6.37 24.10 -18.88
CA ALA A 151 -7.68 23.61 -19.30
C ALA A 151 -7.82 22.09 -19.15
N ALA A 152 -6.78 21.32 -19.46
CA ALA A 152 -6.75 19.87 -19.24
C ALA A 152 -6.89 19.53 -17.75
N LEU A 153 -6.13 20.21 -16.89
CA LEU A 153 -6.18 20.03 -15.43
C LEU A 153 -7.54 20.42 -14.84
N GLU A 154 -8.10 21.55 -15.27
CA GLU A 154 -9.41 22.03 -14.82
C GLU A 154 -10.51 21.04 -15.22
N HIS A 155 -10.51 20.57 -16.47
CA HIS A 155 -11.46 19.57 -16.93
C HIS A 155 -11.31 18.22 -16.21
N ARG A 156 -10.06 17.80 -15.94
CA ARG A 156 -9.80 16.56 -15.21
C ARG A 156 -10.38 16.59 -13.81
N ALA A 157 -10.33 17.73 -13.13
CA ALA A 157 -10.95 17.95 -11.82
C ALA A 157 -10.67 16.84 -10.78
N LYS A 158 -9.44 16.28 -10.77
CA LYS A 158 -9.04 15.14 -9.91
C LYS A 158 -9.94 13.89 -10.03
N ALA A 159 -10.55 13.66 -11.21
CA ALA A 159 -11.37 12.46 -11.46
C ALA A 159 -10.59 11.14 -11.29
N GLY A 160 -9.26 11.19 -11.31
CA GLY A 160 -8.35 10.13 -10.90
C GLY A 160 -7.01 10.72 -10.50
N THR A 161 -5.96 9.89 -10.47
CA THR A 161 -4.61 10.36 -10.13
C THR A 161 -4.13 11.36 -11.17
N THR A 162 -3.79 12.56 -10.71
CA THR A 162 -3.19 13.63 -11.52
C THR A 162 -1.80 13.91 -10.96
N VAL A 163 -0.78 13.59 -11.75
CA VAL A 163 0.61 13.83 -11.38
C VAL A 163 1.07 15.15 -12.01
N PHE A 164 1.56 16.06 -11.18
CA PHE A 164 2.26 17.24 -11.62
C PHE A 164 3.76 17.07 -11.32
N ASP A 165 4.53 16.82 -12.38
CA ASP A 165 5.98 16.91 -12.32
C ASP A 165 6.36 18.38 -12.42
N LEU A 166 7.01 18.89 -11.38
CA LEU A 166 7.34 20.29 -11.29
C LEU A 166 8.32 20.72 -12.40
N ASP A 167 9.13 19.83 -13.01
CA ASP A 167 10.03 20.02 -14.18
C ASP A 167 10.33 21.50 -14.49
N TRP A 168 10.92 22.20 -13.54
CA TRP A 168 11.20 23.63 -13.66
C TRP A 168 12.58 23.82 -14.27
N ARG A 169 12.63 24.60 -15.35
CA ARG A 169 13.87 24.91 -16.05
C ARG A 169 13.95 26.41 -16.32
N PRO A 170 14.87 27.15 -15.68
CA PRO A 170 14.91 28.60 -15.79
C PRO A 170 14.98 29.10 -17.24
N THR A 171 15.69 28.37 -18.11
CA THR A 171 15.89 28.73 -19.52
C THR A 171 14.62 28.69 -20.39
N PHE A 172 13.55 28.04 -19.91
CA PHE A 172 12.29 27.93 -20.64
C PHE A 172 11.28 29.03 -20.26
N TRP A 173 11.50 29.74 -19.16
CA TRP A 173 10.64 30.82 -18.70
C TRP A 173 11.21 32.16 -19.15
N GLN A 174 10.93 32.54 -20.41
CA GLN A 174 11.40 33.79 -21.01
C GLN A 174 10.44 34.94 -20.68
N SER A 175 10.64 35.60 -19.53
CA SER A 175 10.17 36.97 -19.34
C SER A 175 11.29 37.95 -19.69
N GLU A 176 10.95 39.21 -20.00
CA GLU A 176 11.93 40.31 -20.17
C GLU A 176 12.85 40.50 -18.92
N ALA A 177 12.54 39.84 -17.79
CA ALA A 177 13.31 39.83 -16.55
C ALA A 177 14.16 38.55 -16.32
N GLY A 178 14.14 37.57 -17.23
CA GLY A 178 14.93 36.34 -17.13
C GLY A 178 14.45 35.39 -16.02
N GLY A 179 13.65 34.39 -16.37
CA GLY A 179 13.43 33.20 -15.55
C GLY A 179 12.98 33.42 -14.09
N ASP A 180 12.12 34.41 -13.82
CA ASP A 180 11.65 34.71 -12.45
C ASP A 180 10.89 33.51 -11.85
N PRO A 181 11.40 32.87 -10.78
CA PRO A 181 10.71 31.79 -10.06
C PRO A 181 9.30 32.17 -9.59
N ALA A 182 9.02 33.46 -9.37
CA ALA A 182 7.71 33.93 -8.94
C ALA A 182 6.64 33.76 -10.04
N GLU A 183 7.00 33.90 -11.31
CA GLU A 183 6.07 33.66 -12.43
C GLU A 183 5.69 32.17 -12.49
N ALA A 184 6.69 31.28 -12.46
CA ALA A 184 6.47 29.84 -12.44
C ALA A 184 5.61 29.42 -11.24
N ARG A 185 5.92 29.94 -10.05
CA ARG A 185 5.17 29.68 -8.81
C ARG A 185 3.69 30.04 -8.96
N ALA A 186 3.36 31.16 -9.58
CA ALA A 186 1.97 31.59 -9.76
C ALA A 186 1.16 30.61 -10.61
N TYR A 187 1.77 30.02 -11.65
CA TYR A 187 1.13 29.00 -12.47
C TYR A 187 1.15 27.62 -11.81
N TYR A 188 2.20 27.28 -11.06
CA TYR A 188 2.27 26.01 -10.33
C TYR A 188 1.20 25.97 -9.25
N ALA A 189 0.93 27.08 -8.56
CA ALA A 189 -0.17 27.20 -7.61
C ALA A 189 -1.55 26.96 -8.25
N LYS A 190 -1.73 27.30 -9.53
CA LYS A 190 -2.98 26.98 -10.27
C LYS A 190 -3.03 25.48 -10.59
N ALA A 191 -1.94 24.90 -11.09
CA ALA A 191 -1.88 23.48 -11.44
C ALA A 191 -2.04 22.56 -10.21
N LEU A 192 -1.40 22.90 -9.09
CA LEU A 192 -1.45 22.13 -7.84
C LEU A 192 -2.87 21.97 -7.30
N ARG A 193 -3.76 22.95 -7.51
CA ARG A 193 -5.19 22.85 -7.11
C ARG A 193 -5.92 21.67 -7.76
N HIS A 194 -5.45 21.22 -8.92
CA HIS A 194 -6.04 20.12 -9.69
C HIS A 194 -5.19 18.83 -9.62
N THR A 195 -4.15 18.83 -8.80
CA THR A 195 -3.16 17.75 -8.70
C THR A 195 -3.44 16.86 -7.48
N THR A 196 -3.19 15.55 -7.61
CA THR A 196 -3.22 14.59 -6.49
C THR A 196 -1.81 14.15 -6.09
N VAL A 197 -0.82 14.17 -7.00
CA VAL A 197 0.57 13.83 -6.70
C VAL A 197 1.49 14.91 -7.26
N ALA A 198 2.34 15.49 -6.42
CA ALA A 198 3.40 16.39 -6.87
C ALA A 198 4.75 15.68 -6.83
N VAL A 199 5.55 15.82 -7.89
CA VAL A 199 6.89 15.24 -7.99
C VAL A 199 7.87 16.33 -8.36
N GLY A 200 8.97 16.48 -7.62
CA GLY A 200 10.01 17.43 -7.99
C GLY A 200 11.31 17.21 -7.25
N ASN A 201 12.41 17.74 -7.78
CA ASN A 201 13.66 17.88 -7.04
C ASN A 201 13.61 19.07 -6.06
N LEU A 202 14.66 19.27 -5.27
CA LEU A 202 14.69 20.35 -4.26
C LEU A 202 14.52 21.75 -4.86
N ASP A 203 15.15 22.05 -5.98
CA ASP A 203 15.07 23.36 -6.62
C ASP A 203 13.66 23.60 -7.20
N GLU A 204 13.09 22.56 -7.82
CA GLU A 204 11.71 22.58 -8.34
C GLU A 204 10.68 22.76 -7.23
N CYS A 205 10.85 22.05 -6.11
CA CYS A 205 10.01 22.18 -4.93
C CYS A 205 10.12 23.57 -4.30
N GLU A 206 11.32 24.15 -4.23
CA GLU A 206 11.54 25.52 -3.74
C GLU A 206 10.84 26.55 -4.62
N VAL A 207 10.87 26.38 -5.95
CA VAL A 207 10.13 27.23 -6.88
C VAL A 207 8.62 27.10 -6.62
N ALA A 208 8.11 25.88 -6.49
CA ALA A 208 6.69 25.62 -6.28
C ALA A 208 6.15 26.13 -4.94
N THR A 209 6.93 25.99 -3.87
CA THR A 209 6.44 26.15 -2.49
C THR A 209 7.06 27.33 -1.73
N GLY A 210 8.28 27.74 -2.10
CA GLY A 210 9.10 28.64 -1.29
C GLY A 210 9.91 27.95 -0.21
N GLU A 211 9.76 26.63 -0.05
CA GLU A 211 10.48 25.83 0.93
C GLU A 211 11.50 24.93 0.25
N ARG A 212 12.75 24.97 0.72
CA ARG A 212 13.83 24.11 0.21
C ARG A 212 14.05 22.86 1.05
N GLU A 213 13.73 22.91 2.34
CA GLU A 213 13.89 21.75 3.23
C GLU A 213 12.89 20.64 2.83
N PRO A 214 13.34 19.38 2.61
CA PRO A 214 12.49 18.32 2.06
C PRO A 214 11.14 18.12 2.77
N TYR A 215 11.12 18.05 4.10
CA TYR A 215 9.88 17.85 4.86
C TYR A 215 8.96 19.07 4.80
N ALA A 216 9.51 20.28 4.90
CA ALA A 216 8.77 21.53 4.78
C ALA A 216 8.16 21.67 3.38
N ALA A 217 8.93 21.36 2.33
CA ALA A 217 8.46 21.34 0.96
C ALA A 217 7.34 20.31 0.75
N ALA A 218 7.51 19.08 1.26
CA ALA A 218 6.47 18.05 1.18
C ALA A 218 5.18 18.49 1.89
N LYS A 219 5.28 19.04 3.11
CA LYS A 219 4.14 19.59 3.86
C LYS A 219 3.47 20.75 3.13
N ALA A 220 4.24 21.63 2.49
CA ALA A 220 3.70 22.75 1.72
C ALA A 220 2.95 22.26 0.46
N LEU A 221 3.45 21.23 -0.22
CA LEU A 221 2.74 20.58 -1.33
C LEU A 221 1.43 19.94 -0.86
N LEU A 222 1.43 19.22 0.27
CA LEU A 222 0.21 18.66 0.87
C LEU A 222 -0.78 19.76 1.26
N ALA A 223 -0.31 20.87 1.83
CA ALA A 223 -1.14 22.03 2.15
C ALA A 223 -1.73 22.71 0.89
N ALA A 224 -1.07 22.57 -0.27
CA ALA A 224 -1.61 22.99 -1.56
C ALA A 224 -2.68 22.03 -2.13
N GLY A 225 -2.93 20.91 -1.45
CA GLY A 225 -4.03 19.99 -1.73
C GLY A 225 -3.65 18.73 -2.52
N VAL A 226 -2.36 18.40 -2.62
CA VAL A 226 -1.93 17.09 -3.14
C VAL A 226 -2.07 16.02 -2.05
N GLU A 227 -2.26 14.77 -2.47
CA GLU A 227 -2.41 13.61 -1.59
C GLU A 227 -1.09 12.86 -1.36
N LEU A 228 -0.12 13.04 -2.26
CA LEU A 228 1.23 12.51 -2.16
C LEU A 228 2.24 13.55 -2.68
N ALA A 229 3.19 13.92 -1.84
CA ALA A 229 4.31 14.77 -2.21
C ALA A 229 5.58 13.92 -2.33
N VAL A 230 6.25 13.96 -3.48
CA VAL A 230 7.51 13.25 -3.75
C VAL A 230 8.63 14.24 -4.02
N VAL A 231 9.59 14.31 -3.09
CA VAL A 231 10.74 15.21 -3.13
C VAL A 231 12.01 14.42 -3.42
N LYS A 232 12.53 14.56 -4.63
CA LYS A 232 13.79 13.96 -5.10
C LYS A 232 14.96 14.78 -4.56
N GLN A 233 15.91 14.12 -3.92
CA GLN A 233 17.05 14.75 -3.25
C GLN A 233 18.40 14.36 -3.88
N GLY A 234 18.39 13.90 -5.13
CA GLY A 234 19.58 13.42 -5.85
C GLY A 234 20.33 12.34 -5.06
N PRO A 235 21.58 12.59 -4.63
CA PRO A 235 22.40 11.62 -3.89
C PRO A 235 21.92 11.35 -2.45
N LYS A 236 20.86 12.01 -1.98
CA LYS A 236 20.20 11.69 -0.70
C LYS A 236 18.93 10.83 -0.87
N GLY A 237 18.55 10.48 -2.10
CA GLY A 237 17.41 9.61 -2.37
C GLY A 237 16.12 10.38 -2.54
N VAL A 238 15.01 9.80 -2.10
CA VAL A 238 13.66 10.34 -2.28
C VAL A 238 12.93 10.38 -0.94
N LEU A 239 12.37 11.55 -0.61
CA LEU A 239 11.36 11.68 0.45
C LEU A 239 9.98 11.60 -0.22
N ALA A 240 9.08 10.80 0.34
CA ALA A 240 7.66 10.83 -0.03
C ALA A 240 6.79 10.96 1.22
N MET A 241 5.75 11.79 1.14
CA MET A 241 4.83 12.02 2.25
C MET A 241 3.39 12.02 1.74
N ASP A 242 2.55 11.18 2.33
CA ASP A 242 1.14 11.13 1.99
C ASP A 242 0.29 12.10 2.83
N ARG A 243 -0.99 12.20 2.46
CA ARG A 243 -1.99 13.08 3.08
C ARG A 243 -2.18 12.86 4.58
N ASP A 244 -1.87 11.68 5.08
CA ASP A 244 -1.99 11.34 6.50
C ASP A 244 -0.73 11.77 7.28
N GLY A 245 0.25 12.35 6.59
CA GLY A 245 1.52 12.80 7.14
C GLY A 245 2.54 11.67 7.30
N PHE A 246 2.25 10.46 6.80
CA PHE A 246 3.19 9.36 6.84
C PHE A 246 4.29 9.61 5.81
N ALA A 247 5.52 9.74 6.32
CA ALA A 247 6.68 10.07 5.54
C ALA A 247 7.63 8.87 5.41
N VAL A 248 8.15 8.67 4.21
CA VAL A 248 9.16 7.67 3.91
C VAL A 248 10.34 8.32 3.21
N GLU A 249 11.52 8.10 3.74
CA GLU A 249 12.77 8.37 3.02
C GLU A 249 13.33 7.06 2.48
N VAL A 250 13.59 7.04 1.17
CA VAL A 250 14.24 5.94 0.46
C VAL A 250 15.62 6.42 0.02
N PRO A 251 16.71 5.84 0.53
CA PRO A 251 18.05 6.22 0.11
C PRO A 251 18.27 5.89 -1.38
N PRO A 252 19.17 6.61 -2.07
CA PRO A 252 19.49 6.28 -3.44
C PRO A 252 20.34 5.01 -3.46
N VAL A 253 20.34 4.33 -4.60
CA VAL A 253 21.23 3.20 -4.79
C VAL A 253 22.58 3.70 -5.27
N ARG A 254 23.64 3.11 -4.72
CA ARG A 254 25.00 3.37 -5.16
C ARG A 254 25.24 2.59 -6.46
N VAL A 255 25.20 3.31 -7.57
CA VAL A 255 25.52 2.80 -8.91
C VAL A 255 26.68 3.58 -9.50
N GLU A 256 27.43 2.97 -10.42
CA GLU A 256 28.34 3.71 -11.29
C GLU A 256 27.49 4.53 -12.26
N VAL A 257 27.47 5.85 -12.07
CA VAL A 257 26.70 6.72 -12.95
C VAL A 257 27.43 6.82 -14.28
N VAL A 258 26.76 6.40 -15.36
CA VAL A 258 27.22 6.61 -16.74
C VAL A 258 26.54 7.83 -17.35
N ASN A 259 25.22 7.96 -17.14
CA ASN A 259 24.44 9.12 -17.55
C ASN A 259 23.22 9.25 -16.62
N GLY A 260 23.08 10.39 -15.94
CA GLY A 260 21.95 10.67 -15.05
C GLY A 260 20.70 11.19 -15.75
N LEU A 261 20.77 11.52 -17.04
CA LEU A 261 19.65 12.04 -17.81
C LEU A 261 18.55 10.97 -17.95
N GLY A 262 17.30 11.38 -17.71
CA GLY A 262 16.14 10.48 -17.77
C GLY A 262 15.90 9.64 -16.52
N ALA A 263 16.79 9.65 -15.51
CA ALA A 263 16.59 8.92 -14.25
C ALA A 263 15.30 9.34 -13.53
N GLY A 264 14.98 10.63 -13.55
CA GLY A 264 13.73 11.16 -13.00
C GLY A 264 12.49 10.70 -13.77
N ASP A 265 12.58 10.55 -15.09
CA ASP A 265 11.47 10.11 -15.94
C ASP A 265 11.23 8.60 -15.78
N ALA A 266 12.30 7.81 -15.65
CA ALA A 266 12.22 6.38 -15.32
C ALA A 266 11.56 6.15 -13.95
N PHE A 267 11.98 6.93 -12.95
CA PHE A 267 11.30 6.97 -11.65
C PHE A 267 9.82 7.37 -11.81
N GLY A 268 9.51 8.34 -12.67
CA GLY A 268 8.12 8.75 -12.96
C GLY A 268 7.26 7.64 -13.55
N GLY A 269 7.79 6.85 -14.50
CA GLY A 269 7.09 5.69 -15.03
C GLY A 269 6.86 4.59 -14.00
N ALA A 270 7.83 4.35 -13.13
CA ALA A 270 7.71 3.38 -12.05
C ALA A 270 6.78 3.87 -10.92
N LEU A 271 6.75 5.17 -10.64
CA LEU A 271 5.77 5.81 -9.77
C LEU A 271 4.36 5.63 -10.35
N CYS A 272 4.17 5.85 -11.66
CA CYS A 272 2.90 5.57 -12.32
C CYS A 272 2.49 4.11 -12.14
N HIS A 273 3.42 3.18 -12.37
CA HIS A 273 3.17 1.77 -12.13
C HIS A 273 2.80 1.54 -10.67
N GLY A 274 3.53 2.06 -9.69
CA GLY A 274 3.24 1.88 -8.27
C GLY A 274 1.90 2.46 -7.82
N LEU A 275 1.51 3.62 -8.36
CA LEU A 275 0.21 4.28 -8.17
C LEU A 275 -0.95 3.59 -8.90
N LEU A 276 -0.68 2.78 -9.93
CA LEU A 276 -1.59 1.84 -10.58
C LEU A 276 -1.44 0.36 -10.14
N SER A 277 -0.42 0.01 -9.31
CA SER A 277 0.09 -1.16 -8.47
C SER A 277 -0.55 -1.71 -7.14
N GLY A 278 -0.85 -0.91 -6.15
CA GLY A 278 -1.78 -1.10 -5.02
C GLY A 278 -1.37 -0.23 -3.85
N TRP A 279 -0.24 0.44 -4.05
CA TRP A 279 0.83 0.22 -3.13
C TRP A 279 0.80 1.37 -2.16
N ASP A 280 1.09 1.05 -0.89
CA ASP A 280 1.35 2.07 0.09
C ASP A 280 2.51 2.97 -0.36
N THR A 281 2.64 4.10 0.32
CA THR A 281 3.65 5.13 0.01
C THR A 281 5.05 4.56 -0.04
N TRP A 282 5.43 3.69 0.90
CA TRP A 282 6.75 3.07 0.95
C TRP A 282 7.01 2.20 -0.27
N ARG A 283 6.10 1.27 -0.58
CA ARG A 283 6.24 0.35 -1.70
C ARG A 283 6.17 1.06 -3.05
N THR A 284 5.31 2.07 -3.19
CA THR A 284 5.20 2.89 -4.40
C THR A 284 6.51 3.56 -4.77
N VAL A 285 7.18 4.19 -3.80
CA VAL A 285 8.44 4.92 -4.07
C VAL A 285 9.68 4.03 -3.99
N SER A 286 9.60 2.89 -3.29
CA SER A 286 10.68 1.90 -3.27
C SER A 286 10.73 1.04 -4.54
N PHE A 287 9.59 0.74 -5.19
CA PHE A 287 9.60 0.03 -6.47
C PHE A 287 10.05 0.91 -7.63
N GLY A 288 9.91 2.24 -7.48
CA GLY A 288 10.55 3.20 -8.38
C GLY A 288 12.07 3.22 -8.30
N ASN A 289 12.64 2.50 -7.35
CA ASN A 289 14.08 2.32 -7.22
C ASN A 289 14.51 1.07 -8.00
N PRO A 290 15.22 1.21 -9.14
CA PRO A 290 15.50 0.11 -10.06
C PRO A 290 16.34 -1.03 -9.47
N ASP A 291 17.04 -0.82 -8.35
CA ASP A 291 17.84 -1.88 -7.71
C ASP A 291 17.16 -2.51 -6.48
N VAL A 292 15.90 -2.19 -6.20
CA VAL A 292 15.12 -2.92 -5.19
C VAL A 292 14.64 -4.24 -5.78
N VAL A 293 15.31 -5.32 -5.41
CA VAL A 293 14.94 -6.70 -5.76
C VAL A 293 14.28 -7.34 -4.54
N PHE A 294 13.05 -7.83 -4.71
CA PHE A 294 12.43 -8.70 -3.72
C PHE A 294 13.07 -10.09 -3.82
N VAL A 295 13.40 -10.72 -2.69
CA VAL A 295 13.84 -12.12 -2.64
C VAL A 295 12.84 -12.90 -1.82
N ASN A 296 12.16 -13.87 -2.42
CA ASN A 296 11.16 -14.68 -1.72
C ASN A 296 11.72 -16.09 -1.48
N LEU A 297 12.02 -16.40 -0.22
CA LEU A 297 12.35 -17.75 0.23
C LEU A 297 11.07 -18.54 0.49
N ASN A 298 10.78 -19.55 -0.34
CA ASN A 298 9.58 -20.37 -0.17
C ASN A 298 9.78 -21.83 -0.60
N VAL A 299 9.13 -22.76 0.09
CA VAL A 299 9.09 -24.18 -0.31
C VAL A 299 8.23 -24.40 -1.55
N ALA A 300 7.20 -23.56 -1.76
CA ALA A 300 6.31 -23.60 -2.90
C ALA A 300 6.82 -22.68 -4.02
N ARG A 301 7.08 -23.26 -5.20
CA ARG A 301 7.59 -22.52 -6.37
C ARG A 301 6.70 -21.35 -6.79
N LEU A 302 5.37 -21.54 -6.73
CA LEU A 302 4.41 -20.50 -7.10
C LEU A 302 4.53 -19.27 -6.20
N ASP A 303 4.78 -19.46 -4.91
CA ASP A 303 4.89 -18.37 -3.96
C ASP A 303 6.24 -17.65 -4.08
N ALA A 304 7.30 -18.36 -4.48
CA ALA A 304 8.64 -17.78 -4.64
C ALA A 304 8.72 -16.72 -5.76
N VAL A 305 7.83 -16.75 -6.76
CA VAL A 305 7.83 -15.79 -7.87
C VAL A 305 6.86 -14.63 -7.68
N LYS A 306 6.06 -14.64 -6.60
CA LYS A 306 5.09 -13.58 -6.32
C LYS A 306 5.78 -12.21 -6.27
N HIS A 307 5.12 -11.20 -6.84
CA HIS A 307 5.62 -9.82 -6.89
C HIS A 307 6.92 -9.64 -7.68
N SER A 308 7.17 -10.49 -8.68
CA SER A 308 8.39 -10.45 -9.50
C SER A 308 9.67 -10.53 -8.67
N ALA A 309 9.60 -11.24 -7.54
CA ALA A 309 10.75 -11.48 -6.69
C ALA A 309 11.74 -12.45 -7.37
N GLU A 310 13.02 -12.31 -7.04
CA GLU A 310 14.03 -13.34 -7.27
C GLU A 310 13.64 -14.58 -6.43
N PRO A 311 13.31 -15.71 -7.08
CA PRO A 311 12.76 -16.85 -6.39
C PRO A 311 13.86 -17.67 -5.72
N LEU A 312 13.77 -17.82 -4.39
CA LEU A 312 14.62 -18.73 -3.63
C LEU A 312 13.80 -19.94 -3.16
N VAL A 313 13.82 -21.02 -3.94
CA VAL A 313 13.05 -22.24 -3.62
C VAL A 313 13.87 -23.18 -2.75
N ALA A 314 13.63 -23.17 -1.44
CA ALA A 314 14.34 -24.00 -0.49
C ALA A 314 13.52 -24.27 0.79
N ASP A 315 13.95 -25.25 1.58
CA ASP A 315 13.52 -25.36 2.98
C ASP A 315 13.81 -24.03 3.71
N ALA A 316 12.83 -23.51 4.45
CA ALA A 316 12.94 -22.18 5.05
C ALA A 316 14.11 -22.07 6.03
N ARG A 317 14.35 -23.10 6.87
CA ARG A 317 15.45 -23.07 7.84
C ARG A 317 16.80 -23.15 7.11
N LEU A 318 16.98 -24.14 6.24
CA LEU A 318 18.25 -24.30 5.52
C LEU A 318 18.55 -23.10 4.62
N GLY A 319 17.52 -22.50 4.01
CA GLY A 319 17.64 -21.28 3.22
C GLY A 319 18.07 -20.08 4.07
N ILE A 320 17.45 -19.87 5.24
CA ILE A 320 17.84 -18.79 6.17
C ILE A 320 19.26 -19.01 6.71
N GLU A 321 19.64 -20.24 7.07
CA GLU A 321 20.99 -20.55 7.55
C GLU A 321 22.05 -20.28 6.47
N ALA A 322 21.79 -20.68 5.22
CA ALA A 322 22.68 -20.39 4.10
C ALA A 322 22.79 -18.88 3.82
N LEU A 323 21.67 -18.15 3.85
CA LEU A 323 21.65 -16.70 3.69
C LEU A 323 22.40 -16.00 4.83
N ALA A 324 22.18 -16.40 6.08
CA ALA A 324 22.86 -15.84 7.23
C ALA A 324 24.38 -16.08 7.16
N GLY A 325 24.80 -17.27 6.72
CA GLY A 325 26.21 -17.57 6.46
C GLY A 325 26.81 -16.70 5.35
N ALA A 326 26.11 -16.53 4.24
CA ALA A 326 26.54 -15.70 3.12
C ALA A 326 26.59 -14.19 3.47
N LEU A 327 25.72 -13.74 4.37
CA LEU A 327 25.63 -12.37 4.85
C LEU A 327 26.45 -12.11 6.12
N SER A 328 27.33 -13.05 6.50
CA SER A 328 28.17 -12.89 7.69
C SER A 328 29.04 -11.63 7.57
N GLY A 329 28.88 -10.71 8.53
CA GLY A 329 29.60 -9.43 8.55
C GLY A 329 28.93 -8.30 7.75
N TRP A 330 27.82 -8.57 7.08
CA TRP A 330 26.98 -7.53 6.49
C TRP A 330 26.05 -6.93 7.53
N GLU A 331 25.94 -5.60 7.55
CA GLU A 331 24.95 -4.88 8.36
C GLU A 331 24.31 -3.76 7.53
N VAL A 332 23.04 -3.48 7.81
CA VAL A 332 22.39 -2.26 7.32
C VAL A 332 22.97 -1.01 8.00
N GLU A 333 22.88 0.11 7.30
CA GLU A 333 23.33 1.42 7.78
C GLU A 333 22.74 1.75 9.18
N PRO A 334 23.51 2.38 10.09
CA PRO A 334 23.05 2.71 11.44
C PRO A 334 21.72 3.48 11.50
N ALA A 335 21.49 4.37 10.53
CA ALA A 335 20.24 5.13 10.42
C ALA A 335 19.03 4.23 10.11
N HIS A 336 19.19 3.23 9.25
CA HIS A 336 18.14 2.25 8.98
C HIS A 336 17.83 1.42 10.23
N ARG A 337 18.86 1.00 10.98
CA ARG A 337 18.66 0.32 12.28
C ARG A 337 17.92 1.18 13.28
N ALA A 338 18.20 2.49 13.33
CA ALA A 338 17.47 3.43 14.19
C ALA A 338 15.99 3.49 13.81
N ARG A 339 15.69 3.71 12.52
CA ARG A 339 14.31 3.73 12.02
C ARG A 339 13.55 2.44 12.33
N VAL A 340 14.17 1.27 12.15
CA VAL A 340 13.55 -0.01 12.48
C VAL A 340 13.21 -0.09 13.98
N ARG A 341 14.10 0.40 14.86
CA ARG A 341 13.80 0.45 16.31
C ARG A 341 12.63 1.38 16.62
N ASP A 342 12.54 2.54 15.96
CA ASP A 342 11.43 3.48 16.14
C ASP A 342 10.09 2.88 15.69
N LEU A 343 10.07 2.16 14.56
CA LEU A 343 8.88 1.46 14.08
C LEU A 343 8.45 0.30 15.01
N ILE A 344 9.42 -0.45 15.55
CA ILE A 344 9.14 -1.47 16.57
C ILE A 344 8.56 -0.83 17.83
N ALA A 345 9.07 0.33 18.26
CA ALA A 345 8.53 1.07 19.39
C ALA A 345 7.08 1.53 19.11
N ARG A 346 6.80 2.11 17.94
CA ARG A 346 5.43 2.52 17.57
C ARG A 346 4.46 1.34 17.52
N THR A 347 4.92 0.17 17.08
CA THR A 347 4.09 -1.04 17.08
C THR A 347 3.68 -1.43 18.51
N ARG A 348 4.59 -1.30 19.48
CA ARG A 348 4.28 -1.56 20.91
C ARG A 348 3.29 -0.55 21.47
N GLU A 349 3.39 0.72 21.10
CA GLU A 349 2.39 1.73 21.49
C GLU A 349 0.99 1.36 20.98
N ILE A 350 0.88 0.90 19.72
CA ILE A 350 -0.40 0.44 19.15
C ILE A 350 -0.95 -0.78 19.89
N GLU A 351 -0.08 -1.72 20.29
CA GLU A 351 -0.47 -2.87 21.12
C GLU A 351 -1.03 -2.41 22.47
N GLU A 352 -0.33 -1.51 23.16
CA GLU A 352 -0.76 -0.93 24.44
C GLU A 352 -2.11 -0.20 24.30
N GLU A 353 -2.30 0.58 23.23
CA GLU A 353 -3.58 1.22 22.90
C GLU A 353 -4.70 0.18 22.66
N CYS A 354 -4.39 -1.01 22.16
CA CYS A 354 -5.37 -2.11 21.97
C CYS A 354 -5.75 -2.80 23.28
N PHE A 355 -4.85 -2.81 24.26
CA PHE A 355 -5.06 -3.45 25.56
C PHE A 355 -5.61 -2.48 26.62
N ALA A 356 -5.72 -1.20 26.30
CA ALA A 356 -6.11 -0.14 27.23
C ALA A 356 -7.48 -0.39 27.90
N PRO A 357 -7.62 -0.18 29.22
CA PRO A 357 -8.86 -0.47 29.98
C PRO A 357 -10.10 0.30 29.51
N ASP A 358 -9.92 1.51 28.97
CA ASP A 358 -10.97 2.43 28.52
C ASP A 358 -11.50 2.13 27.11
N ARG A 359 -10.94 1.10 26.44
CA ARG A 359 -11.29 0.70 25.07
C ARG A 359 -12.52 -0.22 24.99
N HIS A 360 -13.56 0.04 25.79
CA HIS A 360 -14.83 -0.68 25.72
C HIS A 360 -15.97 0.24 25.26
N THR A 361 -16.95 -0.29 24.51
CA THR A 361 -18.14 0.49 24.11
C THR A 361 -19.36 0.25 25.04
N GLY A 362 -19.18 -0.53 26.10
CA GLY A 362 -20.21 -0.89 27.08
C GLY A 362 -19.64 -1.33 28.43
N GLY A 363 -20.34 -2.22 29.15
CA GLY A 363 -19.92 -2.74 30.46
C GLY A 363 -19.08 -4.02 30.41
N LEU A 364 -18.84 -4.59 29.22
CA LEU A 364 -18.10 -5.82 29.00
C LEU A 364 -16.70 -5.53 28.41
N PRO A 365 -15.70 -6.38 28.67
CA PRO A 365 -14.38 -6.22 28.09
C PRO A 365 -14.39 -6.42 26.57
N ALA A 366 -13.51 -5.70 25.87
CA ALA A 366 -13.22 -5.96 24.46
C ALA A 366 -12.35 -7.22 24.30
N GLN A 367 -12.47 -7.90 23.16
CA GLN A 367 -11.66 -9.09 22.85
C GLN A 367 -10.15 -8.81 22.94
N THR A 368 -9.70 -7.64 22.47
CA THR A 368 -8.27 -7.25 22.54
C THR A 368 -7.77 -7.13 23.97
N GLN A 369 -8.60 -6.68 24.92
CA GLN A 369 -8.23 -6.61 26.34
C GLN A 369 -8.05 -8.00 26.95
N ILE A 370 -8.88 -8.97 26.53
CA ILE A 370 -8.72 -10.38 26.92
C ILE A 370 -7.41 -10.95 26.37
N LEU A 371 -7.02 -10.62 25.14
CA LEU A 371 -5.72 -11.02 24.57
C LEU A 371 -4.54 -10.40 25.33
N GLY A 372 -4.62 -9.12 25.70
CA GLY A 372 -3.61 -8.45 26.51
C GLY A 372 -3.44 -9.11 27.87
N ALA A 373 -4.55 -9.32 28.60
CA ALA A 373 -4.54 -10.00 29.89
C ALA A 373 -4.06 -11.45 29.79
N LEU A 374 -4.38 -12.17 28.70
CA LEU A 374 -3.85 -13.50 28.47
C LEU A 374 -2.32 -13.47 28.31
N GLY A 375 -1.80 -12.51 27.55
CA GLY A 375 -0.36 -12.34 27.33
C GLY A 375 0.45 -12.05 28.60
N GLU A 376 -0.18 -11.45 29.61
CA GLU A 376 0.39 -11.20 30.95
C GLU A 376 0.48 -12.46 31.82
N VAL A 377 -0.46 -13.41 31.66
CA VAL A 377 -0.56 -14.61 32.52
C VAL A 377 0.20 -15.82 31.94
N LEU A 378 0.36 -15.88 30.62
CA LEU A 378 1.02 -17.02 29.96
C LEU A 378 2.55 -16.93 30.01
N ASP A 379 3.16 -18.09 30.29
CA ASP A 379 4.60 -18.27 30.26
C ASP A 379 5.09 -18.49 28.82
N ASP A 380 6.38 -18.30 28.57
CA ASP A 380 6.97 -18.32 27.23
C ASP A 380 6.72 -19.61 26.44
N ARG A 381 6.55 -20.75 27.14
CA ARG A 381 6.34 -22.08 26.54
C ARG A 381 4.87 -22.49 26.42
N ASP A 382 3.96 -21.71 26.99
CA ASP A 382 2.53 -22.01 26.96
C ASP A 382 2.03 -21.89 25.51
N VAL A 383 1.17 -22.82 25.08
CA VAL A 383 0.71 -22.90 23.70
C VAL A 383 -0.64 -22.21 23.57
N VAL A 384 -0.73 -21.20 22.71
CA VAL A 384 -2.00 -20.60 22.30
C VAL A 384 -2.49 -21.23 21.02
N ILE A 385 -3.75 -21.66 21.03
CA ILE A 385 -4.43 -22.30 19.91
C ILE A 385 -5.67 -21.51 19.51
N ASN A 386 -5.83 -21.27 18.22
CA ASN A 386 -7.05 -20.70 17.64
C ASN A 386 -7.19 -21.10 16.16
N ALA A 387 -8.40 -21.04 15.59
CA ALA A 387 -8.64 -21.43 14.20
C ALA A 387 -9.62 -20.52 13.45
N ALA A 388 -10.57 -19.90 14.14
CA ALA A 388 -11.61 -19.11 13.48
C ALA A 388 -12.06 -17.88 14.29
N GLY A 389 -12.89 -17.06 13.63
CA GLY A 389 -13.36 -15.76 14.13
C GLY A 389 -12.47 -14.61 13.70
N SER A 390 -12.54 -13.48 14.39
CA SER A 390 -11.57 -12.38 14.22
C SER A 390 -10.24 -12.66 14.92
N MET A 391 -10.24 -13.58 15.90
CA MET A 391 -9.07 -13.92 16.72
C MET A 391 -7.81 -14.33 15.93
N PRO A 392 -7.86 -15.05 14.78
CA PRO A 392 -6.65 -15.33 14.01
C PRO A 392 -5.94 -14.04 13.57
N GLY A 393 -6.71 -13.03 13.12
CA GLY A 393 -6.20 -11.72 12.72
C GLY A 393 -5.69 -10.92 13.93
N ASP A 394 -6.45 -10.90 15.02
CA ASP A 394 -6.05 -10.19 16.24
C ASP A 394 -4.77 -10.78 16.84
N LEU A 395 -4.68 -12.11 16.92
CA LEU A 395 -3.49 -12.81 17.38
C LEU A 395 -2.31 -12.58 16.44
N GLN A 396 -2.51 -12.56 15.12
CA GLN A 396 -1.43 -12.28 14.18
C GLN A 396 -0.81 -10.90 14.42
N GLN A 397 -1.63 -9.91 14.75
CA GLN A 397 -1.15 -8.54 14.98
C GLN A 397 -0.57 -8.34 16.37
N LEU A 398 -1.30 -8.82 17.39
CA LEU A 398 -1.09 -8.47 18.80
C LEU A 398 -0.31 -9.53 19.59
N TRP A 399 -0.30 -10.80 19.18
CA TRP A 399 0.39 -11.84 19.93
C TRP A 399 1.89 -11.87 19.62
N ARG A 400 2.70 -12.04 20.67
CA ARG A 400 4.17 -12.12 20.58
C ARG A 400 4.63 -13.47 21.11
N ALA A 401 4.71 -14.46 20.22
CA ALA A 401 5.17 -15.79 20.58
C ALA A 401 6.65 -15.76 21.00
N ARG A 402 6.95 -16.37 22.16
CA ARG A 402 8.30 -16.39 22.76
C ARG A 402 9.00 -17.75 22.64
N ASP A 403 8.28 -18.78 22.20
CA ASP A 403 8.79 -20.12 21.89
C ASP A 403 8.27 -20.58 20.51
N PRO A 404 9.07 -21.30 19.69
CA PRO A 404 8.68 -21.72 18.35
C PRO A 404 7.45 -22.64 18.28
N LYS A 405 7.02 -23.23 19.39
CA LYS A 405 5.84 -24.11 19.48
C LYS A 405 4.71 -23.49 20.32
N ALA A 406 4.85 -22.25 20.77
CA ALA A 406 3.85 -21.57 21.60
C ALA A 406 2.67 -20.98 20.80
N TYR A 407 2.69 -21.05 19.47
CA TYR A 407 1.69 -20.43 18.61
C TYR A 407 1.18 -21.41 17.55
N HIS A 408 -0.08 -21.83 17.67
CA HIS A 408 -0.73 -22.75 16.74
C HIS A 408 -2.05 -22.13 16.28
N VAL A 409 -1.98 -21.39 15.18
CA VAL A 409 -3.15 -20.72 14.60
C VAL A 409 -3.36 -21.19 13.16
N GLU A 410 -4.59 -21.59 12.85
CA GLU A 410 -5.03 -21.94 11.49
C GLU A 410 -5.47 -20.66 10.75
N TYR A 411 -4.99 -20.44 9.53
CA TYR A 411 -5.21 -19.21 8.75
C TYR A 411 -5.86 -19.42 7.39
N ALA A 412 -5.94 -20.65 6.88
CA ALA A 412 -6.29 -20.89 5.48
C ALA A 412 -7.80 -20.79 5.24
N TYR A 413 -8.59 -21.59 5.96
CA TYR A 413 -10.03 -21.73 5.70
C TYR A 413 -10.90 -21.43 6.93
N SER A 414 -10.30 -20.94 8.01
CA SER A 414 -10.99 -20.68 9.27
C SER A 414 -11.76 -21.91 9.74
N CYS A 415 -11.04 -23.02 9.93
CA CYS A 415 -11.63 -24.32 10.26
C CYS A 415 -12.33 -24.31 11.64
N MET A 416 -13.58 -23.85 11.67
CA MET A 416 -14.38 -23.72 12.89
C MET A 416 -14.56 -25.08 13.59
N GLY A 417 -14.35 -25.09 14.91
CA GLY A 417 -14.43 -26.30 15.74
C GLY A 417 -13.09 -27.03 15.90
N TYR A 418 -12.07 -26.71 15.08
CA TYR A 418 -10.75 -27.32 15.21
C TYR A 418 -10.08 -27.02 16.56
N GLU A 419 -10.39 -25.89 17.19
CA GLU A 419 -9.64 -25.33 18.31
C GLU A 419 -9.52 -26.29 19.51
N VAL A 420 -10.64 -26.89 19.94
CA VAL A 420 -10.67 -27.79 21.12
C VAL A 420 -9.95 -29.11 20.81
N ALA A 421 -10.18 -29.70 19.64
CA ALA A 421 -9.51 -30.92 19.21
C ALA A 421 -8.00 -30.70 19.03
N ALA A 422 -7.59 -29.55 18.49
CA ALA A 422 -6.20 -29.15 18.38
C ALA A 422 -5.54 -29.00 19.76
N GLY A 423 -6.27 -28.46 20.75
CA GLY A 423 -5.84 -28.40 22.14
C GLY A 423 -5.52 -29.78 22.73
N LEU A 424 -6.43 -30.73 22.55
CA LEU A 424 -6.22 -32.12 22.97
C LEU A 424 -4.97 -32.71 22.30
N GLY A 425 -4.86 -32.57 20.97
CA GLY A 425 -3.74 -33.10 20.20
C GLY A 425 -2.39 -32.48 20.61
N ALA A 426 -2.35 -31.16 20.80
CA ALA A 426 -1.16 -30.45 21.27
C ALA A 426 -0.74 -30.91 22.67
N LYS A 427 -1.70 -31.10 23.58
CA LYS A 427 -1.42 -31.59 24.93
C LYS A 427 -0.93 -33.03 24.93
N MET A 428 -1.48 -33.89 24.09
CA MET A 428 -0.98 -35.27 23.89
C MET A 428 0.45 -35.28 23.33
N ALA A 429 0.75 -34.37 22.40
CA ALA A 429 2.05 -34.31 21.74
C ALA A 429 3.17 -33.80 22.65
N ASP A 430 2.90 -32.85 23.54
CA ASP A 430 3.84 -32.36 24.55
C ASP A 430 3.13 -32.10 25.89
N PRO A 431 2.97 -33.15 26.74
CA PRO A 431 2.28 -33.03 28.02
C PRO A 431 2.92 -32.04 29.00
N SER A 432 4.19 -31.66 28.77
CA SER A 432 4.92 -30.72 29.63
C SER A 432 4.50 -29.26 29.46
N ARG A 433 3.75 -28.93 28.41
CA ARG A 433 3.30 -27.57 28.13
C ARG A 433 1.91 -27.31 28.68
N GLU A 434 1.67 -26.09 29.13
CA GLU A 434 0.31 -25.59 29.30
C GLU A 434 -0.27 -25.31 27.92
N VAL A 435 -1.52 -25.73 27.69
CA VAL A 435 -2.19 -25.56 26.40
C VAL A 435 -3.46 -24.76 26.62
N VAL A 436 -3.56 -23.64 25.93
CA VAL A 436 -4.65 -22.68 26.03
C VAL A 436 -5.35 -22.56 24.68
N VAL A 437 -6.60 -22.99 24.65
CA VAL A 437 -7.47 -22.93 23.48
C VAL A 437 -8.32 -21.66 23.57
N LEU A 438 -8.17 -20.75 22.62
CA LEU A 438 -9.06 -19.61 22.45
C LEU A 438 -10.16 -19.97 21.44
N VAL A 439 -11.41 -19.97 21.89
CA VAL A 439 -12.55 -20.40 21.07
C VAL A 439 -13.73 -19.45 21.26
N GLY A 440 -14.34 -19.05 20.14
CA GLY A 440 -15.61 -18.31 20.14
C GLY A 440 -16.79 -19.25 20.31
N ASP A 441 -17.91 -18.74 20.78
CA ASP A 441 -19.19 -19.46 20.91
C ASP A 441 -19.64 -20.23 19.66
N GLY A 442 -19.48 -19.63 18.46
CA GLY A 442 -19.79 -20.28 17.18
C GLY A 442 -18.95 -21.53 16.90
N SER A 443 -17.63 -21.45 17.10
CA SER A 443 -16.72 -22.60 16.94
C SER A 443 -16.95 -23.65 18.03
N TYR A 444 -17.19 -23.20 19.27
CA TYR A 444 -17.42 -24.09 20.42
C TYR A 444 -18.62 -25.02 20.17
N LEU A 445 -19.72 -24.48 19.64
CA LEU A 445 -20.92 -25.27 19.32
C LEU A 445 -20.72 -26.33 18.23
N MET A 446 -19.62 -26.28 17.46
CA MET A 446 -19.34 -27.26 16.41
C MET A 446 -18.66 -28.53 16.94
N MET A 447 -17.66 -28.39 17.82
CA MET A 447 -16.81 -29.52 18.23
C MET A 447 -16.27 -29.41 19.68
N ALA A 448 -17.11 -29.00 20.64
CA ALA A 448 -16.73 -28.98 22.06
C ALA A 448 -16.60 -30.39 22.70
N GLN A 449 -17.10 -31.45 22.06
CA GLN A 449 -17.22 -32.78 22.68
C GLN A 449 -15.88 -33.42 23.04
N GLU A 450 -14.77 -32.97 22.43
CA GLU A 450 -13.43 -33.44 22.78
C GLU A 450 -13.01 -33.08 24.22
N ILE A 451 -13.72 -32.18 24.89
CA ILE A 451 -13.60 -31.98 26.34
C ILE A 451 -13.84 -33.29 27.10
N ALA A 452 -14.79 -34.12 26.66
CA ALA A 452 -15.04 -35.42 27.29
C ALA A 452 -13.82 -36.35 27.17
N THR A 453 -13.12 -36.32 26.03
CA THR A 453 -11.86 -37.06 25.82
C THR A 453 -10.75 -36.52 26.72
N MET A 454 -10.61 -35.20 26.84
CA MET A 454 -9.65 -34.57 27.76
C MET A 454 -9.90 -35.03 29.20
N VAL A 455 -11.16 -35.09 29.63
CA VAL A 455 -11.54 -35.56 30.97
C VAL A 455 -11.28 -37.05 31.13
N SER A 456 -11.66 -37.89 30.17
CA SER A 456 -11.47 -39.35 30.27
C SER A 456 -9.99 -39.75 30.31
N GLU A 457 -9.16 -39.06 29.55
CA GLU A 457 -7.70 -39.29 29.49
C GLU A 457 -6.92 -38.51 30.55
N SER A 458 -7.60 -37.72 31.40
CA SER A 458 -6.97 -36.85 32.41
C SER A 458 -5.92 -35.90 31.81
N LEU A 459 -6.21 -35.36 30.63
CA LEU A 459 -5.35 -34.43 29.90
C LEU A 459 -5.80 -33.00 30.14
N LYS A 460 -5.10 -32.30 31.02
CA LYS A 460 -5.34 -30.89 31.33
C LYS A 460 -5.14 -29.99 30.10
N VAL A 461 -6.22 -29.30 29.70
CA VAL A 461 -6.22 -28.20 28.73
C VAL A 461 -7.03 -27.04 29.32
N ILE A 462 -6.59 -25.80 29.10
CA ILE A 462 -7.36 -24.60 29.44
C ILE A 462 -8.12 -24.16 28.20
N VAL A 463 -9.44 -24.07 28.27
CA VAL A 463 -10.27 -23.55 27.16
C VAL A 463 -10.79 -22.18 27.56
N VAL A 464 -10.32 -21.14 26.89
CA VAL A 464 -10.86 -19.79 27.01
C VAL A 464 -12.01 -19.64 26.01
N LEU A 465 -13.23 -19.71 26.54
CA LEU A 465 -14.46 -19.53 25.77
C LEU A 465 -14.86 -18.06 25.78
N VAL A 466 -14.63 -17.39 24.65
CA VAL A 466 -14.98 -15.98 24.43
C VAL A 466 -16.39 -15.91 23.85
N GLN A 467 -17.34 -15.49 24.67
CA GLN A 467 -18.75 -15.44 24.29
C GLN A 467 -19.21 -14.00 24.01
N ASN A 468 -19.78 -13.79 22.82
CA ASN A 468 -20.43 -12.53 22.43
C ASN A 468 -21.81 -12.77 21.78
N HIS A 469 -22.38 -13.96 22.02
CA HIS A 469 -23.74 -14.37 21.68
C HIS A 469 -24.06 -14.39 20.18
N GLY A 470 -23.15 -14.92 19.37
CA GLY A 470 -23.37 -15.28 17.98
C GLY A 470 -22.09 -15.33 17.15
N PHE A 471 -22.23 -15.49 15.84
CA PHE A 471 -21.11 -15.39 14.90
C PHE A 471 -20.65 -13.93 14.72
N ALA A 472 -20.16 -13.28 15.77
CA ALA A 472 -19.90 -11.84 15.84
C ALA A 472 -18.96 -11.31 14.75
N SER A 473 -17.87 -12.01 14.47
CA SER A 473 -16.92 -11.67 13.41
C SER A 473 -17.59 -11.69 12.03
N ILE A 474 -18.36 -12.75 11.73
CA ILE A 474 -19.17 -12.84 10.51
C ILE A 474 -20.24 -11.76 10.49
N GLY A 475 -20.83 -11.43 11.63
CA GLY A 475 -21.75 -10.30 11.77
C GLY A 475 -21.09 -8.99 11.33
N SER A 476 -19.90 -8.69 11.84
CA SER A 476 -19.17 -7.48 11.47
C SER A 476 -18.85 -7.43 9.97
N LEU A 477 -18.45 -8.56 9.40
CA LEU A 477 -18.18 -8.65 7.96
C LEU A 477 -19.46 -8.51 7.12
N SER A 478 -20.54 -9.16 7.55
CA SER A 478 -21.89 -9.08 6.95
C SER A 478 -22.37 -7.63 6.90
N GLU A 479 -22.18 -6.88 7.99
CA GLU A 479 -22.48 -5.46 8.10
C GLU A 479 -21.65 -4.60 7.16
N ALA A 480 -20.34 -4.87 7.07
CA ALA A 480 -19.43 -4.17 6.17
C ALA A 480 -19.80 -4.38 4.67
N VAL A 481 -20.41 -5.51 4.31
CA VAL A 481 -20.93 -5.77 2.95
C VAL A 481 -22.41 -5.41 2.80
N GLY A 482 -22.97 -4.66 3.76
CA GLY A 482 -24.28 -4.03 3.66
C GLY A 482 -25.46 -4.90 4.10
N SER A 483 -25.24 -6.02 4.81
CA SER A 483 -26.29 -6.86 5.41
C SER A 483 -26.39 -6.62 6.92
N GLN A 484 -27.59 -6.67 7.51
CA GLN A 484 -27.80 -6.27 8.91
C GLN A 484 -27.51 -7.39 9.92
N ARG A 485 -26.34 -8.05 9.83
CA ARG A 485 -25.94 -9.15 10.74
C ARG A 485 -26.96 -10.30 10.81
N PHE A 486 -27.65 -10.56 9.69
CA PHE A 486 -28.75 -11.52 9.67
C PHE A 486 -28.26 -12.93 10.03
N GLY A 487 -28.86 -13.53 11.06
CA GLY A 487 -28.51 -14.88 11.51
C GLY A 487 -27.17 -15.00 12.24
N THR A 488 -26.50 -13.89 12.55
CA THR A 488 -25.20 -13.92 13.24
C THR A 488 -25.30 -13.58 14.73
N LYS A 489 -26.52 -13.43 15.27
CA LYS A 489 -26.80 -13.23 16.70
C LYS A 489 -27.70 -14.35 17.19
N TYR A 490 -27.46 -14.84 18.41
CA TYR A 490 -28.30 -15.83 19.07
C TYR A 490 -29.57 -15.18 19.63
N ARG A 491 -30.52 -14.92 18.73
CA ARG A 491 -31.83 -14.31 19.04
C ARG A 491 -32.98 -15.20 18.61
N PHE A 492 -34.09 -15.10 19.34
CA PHE A 492 -35.37 -15.63 18.89
C PHE A 492 -35.85 -14.87 17.64
N ARG A 493 -36.72 -15.55 16.87
CA ARG A 493 -37.46 -14.89 15.82
C ARG A 493 -38.51 -13.99 16.44
N ASP A 494 -38.51 -12.71 16.10
CA ASP A 494 -39.56 -11.79 16.49
C ASP A 494 -40.83 -12.04 15.66
N GLY A 495 -41.98 -12.01 16.32
CA GLY A 495 -43.27 -12.32 15.71
C GLY A 495 -43.80 -11.22 14.79
N ASP A 496 -43.44 -9.97 15.05
CA ASP A 496 -43.92 -8.80 14.31
C ASP A 496 -43.00 -8.49 13.12
N SER A 497 -41.69 -8.46 13.34
CA SER A 497 -40.69 -8.21 12.30
C SER A 497 -40.46 -9.42 11.40
N GLY A 498 -40.66 -10.63 11.94
CA GLY A 498 -40.32 -11.89 11.28
C GLY A 498 -38.82 -12.17 11.18
N LEU A 499 -37.96 -11.33 11.78
CA LEU A 499 -36.49 -11.42 11.74
C LEU A 499 -35.92 -12.05 13.02
N LEU A 500 -34.61 -12.30 13.07
CA LEU A 500 -33.89 -12.82 14.24
C LEU A 500 -33.39 -11.68 15.14
N ASP A 501 -34.31 -10.82 15.57
CA ASP A 501 -34.07 -9.62 16.36
C ASP A 501 -34.89 -9.56 17.66
N GLY A 502 -35.51 -10.68 18.05
CA GLY A 502 -36.22 -10.81 19.32
C GLY A 502 -35.31 -10.99 20.54
N ASP A 503 -35.84 -11.63 21.58
CA ASP A 503 -35.12 -11.89 22.83
C ASP A 503 -33.88 -12.78 22.63
N VAL A 504 -32.95 -12.72 23.60
CA VAL A 504 -31.73 -13.54 23.59
C VAL A 504 -32.08 -15.02 23.77
N LEU A 505 -31.44 -15.90 23.01
CA LEU A 505 -31.57 -17.35 23.23
C LEU A 505 -30.96 -17.74 24.59
N PRO A 506 -31.55 -18.68 25.34
CA PRO A 506 -31.05 -19.11 26.64
C PRO A 506 -29.87 -20.10 26.50
N VAL A 507 -28.86 -19.72 25.72
CA VAL A 507 -27.66 -20.54 25.47
C VAL A 507 -26.67 -20.34 26.60
N ASP A 508 -26.43 -21.41 27.37
CA ASP A 508 -25.44 -21.46 28.43
C ASP A 508 -24.31 -22.43 28.07
N LEU A 509 -23.26 -21.89 27.45
CA LEU A 509 -22.11 -22.68 27.02
C LEU A 509 -21.20 -23.09 28.18
N ALA A 510 -21.19 -22.32 29.27
CA ALA A 510 -20.48 -22.65 30.48
C ALA A 510 -21.09 -23.88 31.16
N ALA A 511 -22.42 -23.92 31.30
CA ALA A 511 -23.13 -25.10 31.78
C ALA A 511 -22.94 -26.31 30.84
N ASN A 512 -22.88 -26.08 29.52
CA ASN A 512 -22.53 -27.14 28.57
C ASN A 512 -21.12 -27.70 28.82
N ALA A 513 -20.11 -26.85 28.98
CA ALA A 513 -18.74 -27.27 29.31
C ALA A 513 -18.69 -28.08 30.62
N ALA A 514 -19.38 -27.61 31.66
CA ALA A 514 -19.49 -28.33 32.93
C ALA A 514 -20.16 -29.70 32.75
N SER A 515 -21.19 -29.81 31.90
CA SER A 515 -21.87 -31.08 31.62
C SER A 515 -20.96 -32.11 30.93
N LEU A 516 -19.90 -31.66 30.26
CA LEU A 516 -18.87 -32.52 29.65
C LEU A 516 -17.76 -32.91 30.63
N GLY A 517 -17.82 -32.44 31.88
CA GLY A 517 -16.92 -32.81 32.97
C GLY A 517 -15.75 -31.88 33.23
N ALA A 518 -15.66 -30.75 32.51
CA ALA A 518 -14.66 -29.72 32.78
C ALA A 518 -15.03 -28.87 34.01
N ASP A 519 -14.01 -28.36 34.70
CA ASP A 519 -14.22 -27.31 35.70
C ASP A 519 -14.45 -25.98 34.98
N VAL A 520 -15.37 -25.14 35.47
CA VAL A 520 -15.72 -23.89 34.80
C VAL A 520 -15.50 -22.70 35.71
N LEU A 521 -14.78 -21.70 35.21
CA LEU A 521 -14.51 -20.43 35.86
C LEU A 521 -15.13 -19.32 35.03
N HIS A 522 -15.93 -18.46 35.66
CA HIS A 522 -16.58 -17.34 34.99
C HIS A 522 -15.82 -16.05 35.26
N ALA A 523 -15.74 -15.20 34.23
CA ALA A 523 -15.19 -13.86 34.31
C ALA A 523 -16.10 -12.86 33.58
N ALA A 524 -16.48 -11.78 34.28
CA ALA A 524 -17.24 -10.67 33.73
C ALA A 524 -16.37 -9.41 33.49
N SER A 525 -15.09 -9.46 33.86
CA SER A 525 -14.13 -8.36 33.70
C SER A 525 -12.73 -8.88 33.38
N VAL A 526 -11.84 -7.98 32.95
CA VAL A 526 -10.44 -8.32 32.65
C VAL A 526 -9.71 -8.83 33.91
N ASP A 527 -9.96 -8.24 35.08
CA ASP A 527 -9.32 -8.66 36.34
C ASP A 527 -9.82 -10.02 36.83
N GLU A 528 -11.13 -10.28 36.69
CA GLU A 528 -11.68 -11.61 36.94
C GLU A 528 -11.13 -12.65 35.97
N PHE A 529 -10.94 -12.27 34.70
CA PHE A 529 -10.33 -13.14 33.69
C PHE A 529 -8.89 -13.51 34.05
N ARG A 530 -8.06 -12.53 34.46
CA ARG A 530 -6.69 -12.80 34.97
C ARG A 530 -6.72 -13.80 36.13
N THR A 531 -7.58 -13.54 37.12
CA THR A 531 -7.73 -14.40 38.29
C THR A 531 -8.20 -15.81 37.91
N ALA A 532 -9.12 -15.94 36.95
CA ALA A 532 -9.60 -17.22 36.45
C ALA A 532 -8.50 -17.98 35.70
N MET A 533 -7.72 -17.30 34.88
CA MET A 533 -6.58 -17.89 34.16
C MET A 533 -5.51 -18.41 35.11
N GLU A 534 -5.15 -17.65 36.16
CA GLU A 534 -4.21 -18.10 37.19
C GLU A 534 -4.71 -19.38 37.91
N LYS A 535 -6.00 -19.44 38.25
CA LYS A 535 -6.62 -20.63 38.84
C LYS A 535 -6.62 -21.81 37.88
N ALA A 536 -6.94 -21.58 36.59
CA ALA A 536 -6.91 -22.62 35.57
C ALA A 536 -5.48 -23.18 35.37
N LYS A 537 -4.45 -22.30 35.38
CA LYS A 537 -3.04 -22.71 35.36
C LYS A 537 -2.64 -23.54 36.58
N ALA A 538 -3.13 -23.20 37.76
CA ALA A 538 -2.85 -23.96 38.98
C ALA A 538 -3.60 -25.30 39.07
N SER A 539 -4.67 -25.49 38.28
CA SER A 539 -5.46 -26.73 38.25
C SER A 539 -4.69 -27.90 37.65
N ASP A 540 -5.07 -29.12 38.02
CA ASP A 540 -4.64 -30.37 37.38
C ASP A 540 -5.71 -30.95 36.43
N ARG A 541 -6.86 -30.28 36.31
CA ARG A 541 -8.01 -30.69 35.49
C ARG A 541 -8.26 -29.74 34.34
N THR A 542 -8.84 -30.26 33.26
CA THR A 542 -9.35 -29.46 32.15
C THR A 542 -10.33 -28.40 32.66
N THR A 543 -10.01 -27.15 32.37
CA THR A 543 -10.72 -25.99 32.91
C THR A 543 -11.18 -25.10 31.77
N VAL A 544 -12.46 -24.73 31.77
CA VAL A 544 -13.00 -23.73 30.85
C VAL A 544 -13.09 -22.39 31.57
N VAL A 545 -12.40 -21.38 31.05
CA VAL A 545 -12.55 -19.99 31.47
C VAL A 545 -13.56 -19.34 30.51
N HIS A 546 -14.78 -19.13 31.00
CA HIS A 546 -15.85 -18.47 30.27
C HIS A 546 -15.80 -16.96 30.51
N VAL A 547 -15.69 -16.19 29.43
CA VAL A 547 -15.67 -14.74 29.48
C VAL A 547 -16.63 -14.15 28.46
N GLU A 548 -17.48 -13.23 28.91
CA GLU A 548 -18.34 -12.45 28.03
C GLU A 548 -17.60 -11.22 27.53
N THR A 549 -17.70 -10.94 26.23
CA THR A 549 -17.04 -9.80 25.59
C THR A 549 -18.03 -8.92 24.85
N ASP A 550 -17.68 -7.64 24.72
CA ASP A 550 -18.44 -6.67 23.96
C ASP A 550 -18.50 -7.06 22.48
N LEU A 551 -19.71 -7.29 21.97
CA LEU A 551 -19.97 -7.59 20.56
C LEU A 551 -19.44 -6.49 19.61
N TYR A 552 -19.41 -5.24 20.08
CA TYR A 552 -18.97 -4.07 19.31
C TYR A 552 -17.60 -3.57 19.76
N GLY A 553 -16.86 -4.37 20.53
CA GLY A 553 -15.48 -4.07 20.91
C GLY A 553 -14.62 -3.78 19.66
N PRO A 554 -13.73 -2.78 19.72
CA PRO A 554 -12.94 -2.38 18.56
C PRO A 554 -11.89 -3.43 18.20
N ASN A 555 -11.79 -3.74 16.91
CA ASN A 555 -10.68 -4.52 16.36
C ASN A 555 -9.36 -3.72 16.42
N PRO A 556 -8.20 -4.38 16.24
CA PRO A 556 -6.94 -3.70 15.94
C PRO A 556 -7.04 -2.83 14.67
N PRO A 557 -6.25 -1.75 14.56
CA PRO A 557 -6.27 -0.89 13.37
C PRO A 557 -5.83 -1.67 12.12
N GLY A 558 -6.57 -1.50 11.02
CA GLY A 558 -6.29 -2.14 9.73
C GLY A 558 -6.06 -1.13 8.61
N HIS A 559 -5.16 -1.48 7.68
CA HIS A 559 -4.85 -0.66 6.49
C HIS A 559 -5.20 -1.36 5.17
N GLY A 560 -5.78 -2.57 5.23
CA GLY A 560 -6.09 -3.40 4.07
C GLY A 560 -7.59 -3.50 3.79
N TRP A 561 -7.93 -3.82 2.54
CA TRP A 561 -9.29 -4.16 2.11
C TRP A 561 -9.37 -5.65 1.76
N TRP A 562 -10.40 -6.33 2.26
CA TRP A 562 -10.68 -7.72 1.90
C TRP A 562 -11.70 -7.78 0.77
N ASP A 563 -11.33 -8.42 -0.35
CA ASP A 563 -12.20 -8.62 -1.52
C ASP A 563 -13.31 -9.64 -1.21
N VAL A 564 -14.38 -9.16 -0.58
CA VAL A 564 -15.61 -9.90 -0.32
C VAL A 564 -16.68 -9.40 -1.29
N PRO A 565 -17.09 -10.21 -2.30
CA PRO A 565 -18.05 -9.79 -3.30
C PRO A 565 -19.36 -9.28 -2.70
N VAL A 566 -19.81 -8.12 -3.17
CA VAL A 566 -21.10 -7.53 -2.81
C VAL A 566 -22.08 -7.70 -3.96
N GLY A 567 -23.35 -8.02 -3.65
CA GLY A 567 -24.38 -8.17 -4.67
C GLY A 567 -24.60 -6.88 -5.46
N GLN A 568 -24.41 -6.93 -6.78
CA GLN A 568 -24.61 -5.78 -7.69
C GLN A 568 -26.05 -5.26 -7.67
N THR A 569 -27.02 -6.13 -7.39
CA THR A 569 -28.43 -5.77 -7.25
C THR A 569 -28.93 -6.21 -5.88
N SER A 570 -29.54 -5.30 -5.14
CA SER A 570 -30.17 -5.58 -3.85
C SER A 570 -31.35 -4.65 -3.63
N ALA A 571 -32.36 -5.11 -2.90
CA ALA A 571 -33.45 -4.28 -2.40
C ALA A 571 -33.00 -3.38 -1.23
N LEU A 572 -31.93 -3.76 -0.52
CA LEU A 572 -31.39 -3.02 0.62
C LEU A 572 -30.51 -1.85 0.17
N ASP A 573 -30.79 -0.65 0.69
CA ASP A 573 -29.96 0.54 0.48
C ASP A 573 -28.52 0.31 0.93
N THR A 574 -28.33 -0.29 2.10
CA THR A 574 -27.01 -0.57 2.69
C THR A 574 -26.15 -1.46 1.78
N THR A 575 -26.73 -2.46 1.11
CA THR A 575 -26.01 -3.29 0.14
C THR A 575 -25.68 -2.53 -1.14
N ARG A 576 -26.58 -1.65 -1.63
CA ARG A 576 -26.29 -0.81 -2.80
C ARG A 576 -25.11 0.13 -2.52
N THR A 577 -25.09 0.76 -1.35
CA THR A 577 -23.96 1.59 -0.90
C THR A 577 -22.67 0.76 -0.74
N ALA A 578 -22.74 -0.40 -0.10
CA ALA A 578 -21.58 -1.28 0.05
C ALA A 578 -21.02 -1.74 -1.32
N TYR A 579 -21.88 -1.95 -2.32
CA TYR A 579 -21.45 -2.28 -3.68
C TYR A 579 -20.68 -1.14 -4.35
N GLU A 580 -21.08 0.12 -4.13
CA GLU A 580 -20.33 1.28 -4.65
C GLU A 580 -18.92 1.34 -4.07
N THR A 581 -18.78 1.13 -2.76
CA THR A 581 -17.49 1.02 -2.08
C THR A 581 -16.69 -0.17 -2.60
N TYR A 582 -17.30 -1.35 -2.70
CA TYR A 582 -16.69 -2.55 -3.26
C TYR A 582 -16.18 -2.31 -4.68
N ALA A 583 -16.99 -1.74 -5.57
CA ALA A 583 -16.61 -1.46 -6.95
C ALA A 583 -15.47 -0.43 -7.04
N ALA A 584 -15.45 0.57 -6.14
CA ALA A 584 -14.34 1.51 -6.03
C ALA A 584 -13.04 0.81 -5.63
N HIS A 585 -13.06 -0.02 -4.58
CA HIS A 585 -11.88 -0.79 -4.16
C HIS A 585 -11.47 -1.85 -5.19
N LYS A 586 -12.43 -2.50 -5.86
CA LYS A 586 -12.18 -3.51 -6.91
C LYS A 586 -11.48 -2.90 -8.12
N ARG A 587 -11.82 -1.66 -8.51
CA ARG A 587 -11.07 -0.92 -9.54
C ARG A 587 -9.64 -0.58 -9.11
N ALA A 588 -9.45 -0.33 -7.82
CA ALA A 588 -8.13 -0.14 -7.24
C ALA A 588 -7.42 -1.47 -6.89
N GLN A 589 -8.06 -2.63 -7.11
CA GLN A 589 -7.47 -3.95 -6.95
C GLN A 589 -6.51 -4.22 -8.09
N ARG A 590 -5.36 -4.78 -7.73
CA ARG A 590 -4.23 -4.84 -8.62
C ARG A 590 -3.91 -6.31 -8.75
N HIS A 591 -4.21 -6.88 -9.90
CA HIS A 591 -3.94 -8.27 -10.20
C HIS A 591 -2.43 -8.39 -10.40
N TYR A 592 -1.75 -9.00 -9.42
CA TYR A 592 -0.32 -9.25 -9.53
C TYR A 592 -0.01 -10.03 -10.81
N LEU A 593 1.10 -9.65 -11.46
CA LEU A 593 1.68 -10.24 -12.68
C LEU A 593 1.56 -11.76 -12.76
#